data_AF-A0A3Q0SLP6-F1
#
_entry.id   AF-A0A3Q0SLP6-F1
#
_cell.length_a   1.000
_cell.length_b   1.000
_cell.length_c   1.000
_cell.angle_alpha   90.00
_cell.angle_beta   90.00
_cell.angle_gamma   90.00
#
_symmetry.space_group_name_H-M   'P 1'
#
loop_
_entity.id
_entity.type
_entity.pdbx_description
1 polymer ?
#
loop_
_entity_poly.entity_id
_entity_poly.type
_entity_poly.pdbx_seq_one_letter_code
_entity_poly.pdbx_strand_id
1 'polypeptide(L)'
;AEDGQYDVMFIGTVGTVLKVIALNSGNSLETEEVTLEELQIFKQALYAGSPVGVAQVKLHRCETYGKACAECCLARDPYCAWDGSSCTRYIPNSKRRYRRQDIRHGNPALQCVDQNLDVDVTEDRMVYGTENNSTFLECVPRSPQATVTWLVQRDDHKEEVKLDDRVMSTDQGLLFRR
;
A
#
# COMPACT_ATOMS: atom_id res chain seq x y z
N ALA A 1 -16.15 -0.43 -9.14
CA ALA A 1 -15.31 0.66 -9.67
C ALA A 1 -16.20 1.66 -10.39
N GLU A 2 -16.36 2.82 -9.76
CA GLU A 2 -17.09 3.96 -10.33
C GLU A 2 -16.11 4.91 -10.99
N ASP A 3 -16.55 5.55 -12.07
CA ASP A 3 -15.75 6.55 -12.76
C ASP A 3 -15.92 7.86 -11.97
N GLY A 4 -14.82 8.40 -11.44
CA GLY A 4 -14.83 9.59 -10.58
C GLY A 4 -13.64 10.50 -10.87
N GLN A 5 -13.84 11.79 -10.61
CA GLN A 5 -12.77 12.77 -10.69
C GLN A 5 -12.12 12.94 -9.31
N TYR A 6 -10.79 12.93 -9.29
CA TYR A 6 -9.98 13.07 -8.08
C TYR A 6 -8.85 14.04 -8.35
N ASP A 7 -8.60 14.94 -7.41
CA ASP A 7 -7.45 15.82 -7.46
C ASP A 7 -6.25 15.08 -6.85
N VAL A 8 -5.19 14.93 -7.65
CA VAL A 8 -3.95 14.26 -7.25
C VAL A 8 -2.83 15.29 -7.25
N MET A 9 -2.22 15.48 -6.08
CA MET A 9 -1.10 16.39 -5.89
C MET A 9 0.21 15.62 -5.83
N PHE A 10 1.24 16.12 -6.49
CA PHE A 10 2.60 15.62 -6.41
C PHE A 10 3.45 16.69 -5.73
N ILE A 11 3.99 16.38 -4.56
CA ILE A 11 4.71 17.34 -3.71
C ILE A 11 6.18 16.90 -3.65
N GLY A 12 7.06 17.72 -4.22
CA GLY A 12 8.50 17.54 -4.09
C GLY A 12 8.96 17.89 -2.68
N THR A 13 9.83 17.07 -2.10
CA THR A 13 10.55 17.36 -0.87
C THR A 13 12.05 17.16 -1.11
N VAL A 14 12.88 17.28 -0.06
CA VAL A 14 14.32 17.01 -0.15
C VAL A 14 14.55 15.52 -0.46
N GLY A 15 14.68 15.19 -1.74
CA GLY A 15 15.00 13.85 -2.23
C GLY A 15 13.82 12.90 -2.43
N THR A 16 12.58 13.31 -2.17
CA THR A 16 11.40 12.46 -2.42
C THR A 16 10.26 13.22 -3.09
N VAL A 17 9.33 12.49 -3.71
CA VAL A 17 8.08 13.04 -4.24
C VAL A 17 6.93 12.32 -3.55
N LEU A 18 6.10 13.08 -2.83
CA LEU A 18 4.89 12.59 -2.20
C LEU A 18 3.74 12.64 -3.22
N LYS A 19 2.93 11.59 -3.26
CA LYS A 19 1.70 11.53 -4.04
C LYS A 19 0.51 11.57 -3.10
N VAL A 20 -0.29 12.62 -3.17
CA VAL A 20 -1.42 12.88 -2.28
C VAL A 20 -2.71 12.89 -3.09
N ILE A 21 -3.75 12.24 -2.57
CA ILE A 21 -5.08 12.18 -3.21
C ILE A 21 -6.03 12.96 -2.32
N ALA A 22 -6.58 14.06 -2.85
CA ALA A 22 -7.57 14.86 -2.14
C ALA A 22 -8.94 14.17 -2.23
N LEU A 23 -9.47 13.75 -1.09
CA LEU A 23 -10.79 13.18 -0.97
C LEU A 23 -11.72 14.23 -0.41
N ASN A 24 -12.45 14.93 -1.29
CA ASN A 24 -13.48 15.86 -0.84
C ASN A 24 -14.58 15.05 -0.13
N SER A 25 -14.57 15.10 1.21
CA SER A 25 -15.76 14.91 2.04
C SER A 25 -16.49 16.24 2.02
N GLY A 26 -17.80 16.23 1.76
CA GLY A 26 -18.56 17.44 1.44
C GLY A 26 -18.67 18.51 2.53
N ASN A 27 -17.79 18.55 3.55
CA ASN A 27 -17.89 19.44 4.71
C ASN A 27 -16.56 19.87 5.37
N SER A 28 -15.46 20.09 4.64
CA SER A 28 -14.35 20.89 5.19
C SER A 28 -13.73 21.82 4.14
N LEU A 29 -14.11 23.09 4.21
CA LEU A 29 -13.38 24.21 3.61
C LEU A 29 -12.30 24.65 4.59
N GLU A 30 -11.21 23.91 4.68
CA GLU A 30 -9.93 24.47 5.14
C GLU A 30 -8.88 24.11 4.08
N THR A 31 -8.89 24.90 3.01
CA THR A 31 -7.77 24.97 2.08
C THR A 31 -6.68 25.79 2.75
N GLU A 32 -5.68 25.13 3.33
CA GLU A 32 -4.40 25.79 3.61
C GLU A 32 -3.68 26.06 2.28
N GLU A 33 -3.25 27.31 2.11
CA GLU A 33 -2.52 27.77 0.94
C GLU A 33 -1.08 27.24 1.02
N VAL A 34 -0.76 26.20 0.23
CA VAL A 34 0.62 25.70 0.10
C VAL A 34 1.20 26.23 -1.21
N THR A 35 2.14 27.17 -1.11
CA THR A 35 2.96 27.60 -2.24
C THR A 35 4.01 26.52 -2.51
N LEU A 36 3.94 25.84 -3.66
CA LEU A 36 4.93 24.85 -4.09
C LEU A 36 5.69 25.37 -5.31
N GLU A 37 7.02 25.27 -5.25
CA GLU A 37 7.91 25.56 -6.38
C GLU A 37 7.57 24.70 -7.61
N GLU A 38 7.84 25.28 -8.78
CA GLU A 38 7.31 24.91 -10.09
C GLU A 38 7.54 23.43 -10.49
N LEU A 39 6.47 22.64 -10.52
CA LEU A 39 6.42 21.31 -11.15
C LEU A 39 5.68 21.40 -12.48
N GLN A 40 6.41 21.35 -13.60
CA GLN A 40 5.79 21.35 -14.93
C GLN A 40 5.33 19.94 -15.31
N ILE A 41 4.01 19.76 -15.39
CA ILE A 41 3.40 18.52 -15.90
C ILE A 41 3.30 18.63 -17.42
N PHE A 42 4.16 17.91 -18.15
CA PHE A 42 4.03 17.76 -19.60
C PHE A 42 3.49 16.36 -19.95
N LYS A 43 2.39 16.32 -20.71
CA LYS A 43 1.90 15.10 -21.41
C LYS A 43 1.87 13.82 -20.53
N GLN A 44 1.12 13.84 -19.42
CA GLN A 44 0.95 12.69 -18.50
C GLN A 44 2.24 12.16 -17.85
N ALA A 45 3.31 12.94 -17.83
CA ALA A 45 4.56 12.62 -17.15
C ALA A 45 4.91 13.70 -16.13
N LEU A 46 5.43 13.28 -14.98
CA LEU A 46 6.01 14.15 -13.98
C LEU A 46 7.54 14.14 -14.16
N TYR A 47 8.19 15.29 -14.08
CA TYR A 47 9.64 15.39 -14.09
C TYR A 47 10.10 15.98 -12.76
N ALA A 48 11.07 15.33 -12.13
CA ALA A 48 11.71 15.82 -10.92
C ALA A 48 13.14 16.24 -11.26
N GLY A 49 13.44 17.53 -11.04
CA GLY A 49 14.78 18.09 -11.23
C GLY A 49 15.59 18.12 -9.93
N SER A 50 16.90 17.99 -10.06
CA SER A 50 17.87 18.15 -8.97
C SER A 50 19.16 18.75 -9.53
N PRO A 51 20.09 19.25 -8.69
CA PRO A 51 21.40 19.74 -9.16
C PRO A 51 22.22 18.69 -9.92
N VAL A 52 21.95 17.40 -9.72
CA VAL A 52 22.68 16.30 -10.37
C VAL A 52 21.98 15.77 -11.63
N GLY A 53 20.76 16.23 -11.93
CA GLY A 53 20.03 15.82 -13.13
C GLY A 53 18.52 15.81 -12.98
N VAL A 54 17.84 15.29 -14.00
CA VAL A 54 16.38 15.21 -14.10
C VAL A 54 15.94 13.75 -14.18
N ALA A 55 14.89 13.40 -13.45
CA ALA A 55 14.25 12.09 -13.49
C ALA A 55 12.80 12.20 -13.97
N GLN A 56 12.40 11.31 -14.88
CA GLN A 56 10.99 11.14 -15.23
C GLN A 56 10.30 10.21 -14.23
N VAL A 57 9.22 10.68 -13.64
CA VAL A 57 8.41 9.96 -12.66
C VAL A 57 7.07 9.59 -13.29
N LYS A 58 6.76 8.28 -13.31
CA LYS A 58 5.44 7.80 -13.72
C LYS A 58 4.39 8.23 -12.69
N LEU A 59 3.25 8.75 -13.16
CA LEU A 59 2.11 9.14 -12.31
C LEU A 59 1.49 7.95 -11.56
N HIS A 60 1.64 6.75 -12.10
CA HIS A 60 1.13 5.51 -11.54
C HIS A 60 2.23 4.44 -11.54
N ARG A 61 2.19 3.58 -10.51
CA ARG A 61 3.08 2.42 -10.37
C ARG A 61 2.26 1.20 -9.93
N CYS A 62 1.12 0.95 -10.59
CA CYS A 62 0.13 -0.04 -10.16
C CYS A 62 0.72 -1.44 -9.88
N GLU A 63 1.72 -1.85 -10.66
CA GLU A 63 2.44 -3.12 -10.53
C GLU A 63 3.13 -3.29 -9.16
N THR A 64 3.45 -2.19 -8.46
CA THR A 64 4.09 -2.26 -7.14
C THR A 64 3.11 -2.55 -6.00
N TYR A 65 1.80 -2.41 -6.24
CA TYR A 65 0.77 -2.66 -5.24
C TYR A 65 0.50 -4.14 -5.03
N GLY A 66 1.11 -5.03 -5.81
CA GLY A 66 1.01 -6.47 -5.61
C GLY A 66 0.04 -7.14 -6.59
N LYS A 67 -0.29 -8.40 -6.28
CA LYS A 67 -1.00 -9.31 -7.18
C LYS A 67 -2.35 -9.76 -6.63
N ALA A 68 -2.75 -9.30 -5.45
CA ALA A 68 -4.08 -9.58 -4.93
C ALA A 68 -5.04 -8.40 -5.16
N CYS A 69 -6.33 -8.72 -5.36
CA CYS A 69 -7.38 -7.70 -5.48
C CYS A 69 -7.41 -6.78 -4.26
N ALA A 70 -7.20 -7.34 -3.06
CA ALA A 70 -7.22 -6.60 -1.82
C ALA A 70 -6.12 -5.53 -1.76
N GLU A 71 -4.88 -5.88 -2.13
CA GLU A 71 -3.76 -4.94 -2.13
C GLU A 71 -4.00 -3.79 -3.12
N CYS A 72 -4.55 -4.09 -4.30
CA CYS A 72 -4.89 -3.08 -5.29
C CYS A 72 -5.99 -2.12 -4.81
N CYS A 73 -7.01 -2.64 -4.10
CA CYS A 73 -8.06 -1.81 -3.53
C CYS A 73 -7.56 -0.92 -2.38
N LEU A 74 -6.69 -1.46 -1.51
CA LEU A 74 -6.08 -0.74 -0.40
C LEU A 74 -5.12 0.37 -0.85
N ALA A 75 -4.54 0.26 -2.05
CA ALA A 75 -3.66 1.29 -2.61
C ALA A 75 -4.37 2.62 -2.86
N ARG A 76 -5.70 2.61 -3.07
CA ARG A 76 -6.55 3.79 -3.27
C ARG A 76 -6.02 4.78 -4.32
N ASP A 77 -5.25 4.29 -5.29
CA ASP A 77 -4.66 5.11 -6.35
C ASP A 77 -5.67 5.28 -7.51
N PRO A 78 -6.12 6.51 -7.82
CA PRO A 78 -7.11 6.73 -8.88
C PRO A 78 -6.61 6.31 -10.27
N TYR A 79 -5.29 6.20 -10.47
CA TYR A 79 -4.72 5.70 -11.72
C TYR A 79 -4.63 4.18 -11.79
N CYS A 80 -5.01 3.44 -10.73
CA CYS A 80 -4.87 1.99 -10.66
C CYS A 80 -6.19 1.31 -10.32
N ALA A 81 -6.44 0.17 -10.96
CA ALA A 81 -7.58 -0.67 -10.68
C ALA A 81 -7.20 -2.14 -10.86
N TRP A 82 -7.86 -3.00 -10.10
CA TRP A 82 -7.78 -4.43 -10.30
C TRP A 82 -8.53 -4.80 -11.57
N ASP A 83 -7.93 -5.55 -12.48
CA ASP A 83 -8.56 -5.90 -13.78
C ASP A 83 -9.18 -7.31 -13.83
N GLY A 84 -9.16 -8.01 -12.70
CA GLY A 84 -9.53 -9.42 -12.59
C GLY A 84 -8.34 -10.34 -12.37
N SER A 85 -7.12 -9.89 -12.66
CA SER A 85 -5.89 -10.69 -12.60
C SER A 85 -4.71 -10.01 -11.93
N SER A 86 -4.57 -8.69 -12.06
CA SER A 86 -3.48 -7.92 -11.46
C SER A 86 -3.90 -6.46 -11.25
N CYS A 87 -3.13 -5.74 -10.43
CA CYS A 87 -3.31 -4.30 -10.27
C CYS A 87 -2.71 -3.56 -11.47
N THR A 88 -3.55 -3.03 -12.35
CA THR A 88 -3.11 -2.40 -13.60
C THR A 88 -3.59 -0.96 -13.68
N ARG A 89 -3.13 -0.23 -14.72
CA ARG A 89 -3.56 1.14 -14.95
C ARG A 89 -5.08 1.15 -15.17
N TYR A 90 -5.76 2.06 -14.49
CA TYR A 90 -7.16 2.33 -14.72
C TYR A 90 -7.38 2.83 -16.16
N ILE A 91 -8.21 2.13 -16.91
CA ILE A 91 -8.62 2.48 -18.26
C ILE A 91 -10.13 2.72 -18.25
N PRO A 92 -10.60 3.94 -18.58
CA PRO A 92 -12.03 4.22 -18.72
C PRO A 92 -12.67 3.24 -19.71
N ASN A 93 -13.89 2.79 -19.42
CA ASN A 93 -14.70 1.95 -20.31
C ASN A 93 -14.14 0.56 -20.69
N SER A 94 -13.03 0.09 -20.11
CA SER A 94 -12.49 -1.25 -20.35
C SER A 94 -12.99 -2.26 -19.30
N LYS A 95 -13.29 -3.50 -19.75
CA LYS A 95 -13.56 -4.70 -18.92
C LYS A 95 -14.34 -4.43 -17.62
N ARG A 96 -15.42 -3.65 -17.71
CA ARG A 96 -16.17 -3.13 -16.54
C ARG A 96 -16.57 -4.20 -15.53
N ARG A 97 -16.84 -5.43 -16.01
CA ARG A 97 -17.28 -6.56 -15.18
C ARG A 97 -16.27 -6.99 -14.11
N TYR A 98 -14.96 -6.99 -14.41
CA TYR A 98 -13.92 -7.50 -13.51
C TYR A 98 -13.15 -6.40 -12.78
N ARG A 99 -13.36 -5.15 -13.21
CA ARG A 99 -12.67 -3.98 -12.67
C ARG A 99 -13.08 -3.71 -11.22
N ARG A 100 -12.12 -3.64 -10.29
CA ARG A 100 -12.34 -3.24 -8.89
C ARG A 100 -11.44 -2.06 -8.50
N GLN A 101 -12.04 -1.08 -7.84
CA GLN A 101 -11.39 0.15 -7.40
C GLN A 101 -12.33 0.83 -6.40
N ASP A 102 -11.78 1.25 -5.26
CA ASP A 102 -12.49 2.01 -4.22
C ASP A 102 -11.54 3.03 -3.59
N ILE A 103 -11.51 4.22 -4.17
CA ILE A 103 -10.61 5.30 -3.74
C ILE A 103 -11.07 5.94 -2.43
N ARG A 104 -12.37 5.96 -2.16
CA ARG A 104 -12.97 6.69 -1.02
C ARG A 104 -12.98 5.89 0.26
N HIS A 105 -13.29 4.60 0.20
CA HIS A 105 -13.38 3.76 1.40
C HIS A 105 -12.25 2.73 1.46
N GLY A 106 -11.67 2.36 0.32
CA GLY A 106 -10.58 1.39 0.26
C GLY A 106 -10.96 0.04 0.85
N ASN A 107 -12.21 -0.42 0.67
CA ASN A 107 -12.70 -1.62 1.34
C ASN A 107 -12.62 -2.87 0.43
N PRO A 108 -11.57 -3.72 0.57
CA PRO A 108 -11.43 -4.90 -0.26
C PRO A 108 -12.51 -5.96 0.00
N ALA A 109 -13.09 -6.01 1.21
CA ALA A 109 -14.13 -6.99 1.54
C ALA A 109 -15.41 -6.79 0.73
N LEU A 110 -15.71 -5.55 0.32
CA LEU A 110 -16.85 -5.26 -0.56
C LEU A 110 -16.50 -5.35 -2.05
N GLN A 111 -15.26 -5.06 -2.42
CA GLN A 111 -14.84 -5.02 -3.82
C GLN A 111 -14.38 -6.40 -4.35
N CYS A 112 -13.81 -7.26 -3.51
CA CYS A 112 -13.12 -8.48 -3.95
C CYS A 112 -13.88 -9.78 -3.64
N VAL A 113 -15.19 -9.71 -3.34
CA VAL A 113 -16.04 -10.83 -2.89
C VAL A 113 -16.00 -12.03 -3.84
N ASP A 114 -16.03 -11.80 -5.16
CA ASP A 114 -16.16 -12.86 -6.18
C ASP A 114 -14.87 -13.63 -6.47
N GLN A 115 -13.73 -13.22 -5.91
CA GLN A 115 -12.42 -13.76 -6.31
C GLN A 115 -11.84 -14.84 -5.40
N ASN A 116 -12.68 -15.44 -4.55
CA ASN A 116 -12.23 -16.07 -3.30
C ASN A 116 -11.42 -15.02 -2.54
N LEU A 117 -12.07 -14.38 -1.59
CA LEU A 117 -11.36 -13.86 -0.44
C LEU A 117 -10.72 -15.07 0.27
N ASP A 118 -9.66 -15.66 -0.30
CA ASP A 118 -8.52 -16.05 0.52
C ASP A 118 -7.88 -14.74 1.00
N VAL A 119 -8.64 -13.98 1.79
CA VAL A 119 -8.10 -12.99 2.72
C VAL A 119 -7.20 -13.71 3.74
N ASP A 120 -7.32 -15.04 3.78
CA ASP A 120 -6.48 -16.00 4.49
C ASP A 120 -5.44 -16.69 3.59
N VAL A 121 -4.93 -16.04 2.51
CA VAL A 121 -3.57 -16.40 2.07
C VAL A 121 -2.60 -15.83 3.11
N THR A 122 -2.58 -16.42 4.30
CA THR A 122 -1.36 -16.39 5.09
C THR A 122 -0.31 -17.08 4.24
N GLU A 123 0.70 -16.33 3.82
CA GLU A 123 1.90 -16.96 3.28
C GLU A 123 2.54 -17.75 4.43
N ASP A 124 2.30 -19.05 4.46
CA ASP A 124 2.93 -19.94 5.41
C ASP A 124 4.41 -20.07 5.04
N ARG A 125 5.27 -19.40 5.82
CA ARG A 125 6.71 -19.46 5.68
C ARG A 125 7.30 -20.29 6.81
N MET A 126 7.92 -21.43 6.47
CA MET A 126 8.66 -22.24 7.43
C MET A 126 10.04 -21.60 7.69
N VAL A 127 10.33 -21.30 8.95
CA VAL A 127 11.63 -20.79 9.40
C VAL A 127 12.23 -21.80 10.37
N TYR A 128 13.48 -22.20 10.14
CA TYR A 128 14.20 -23.13 11.02
C TYR A 128 15.05 -22.36 12.02
N GLY A 129 14.84 -22.62 13.31
CA GLY A 129 15.70 -22.13 14.40
C GLY A 129 16.54 -23.26 14.98
N THR A 130 17.77 -22.95 15.37
CA THR A 130 18.63 -23.88 16.12
C THR A 130 18.52 -23.61 17.61
N GLU A 131 18.44 -24.66 18.44
CA GLU A 131 18.48 -24.51 19.90
C GLU A 131 19.69 -23.69 20.34
N ASN A 132 19.49 -22.78 21.30
CA ASN A 132 20.50 -21.86 21.85
C ASN A 132 21.07 -20.81 20.89
N ASN A 133 20.40 -20.53 19.77
CA ASN A 133 20.72 -19.42 18.88
C ASN A 133 19.55 -18.44 18.78
N SER A 134 19.83 -17.23 18.29
CA SER A 134 18.78 -16.25 18.00
C SER A 134 18.08 -16.58 16.68
N THR A 135 16.76 -16.33 16.60
CA THR A 135 15.94 -16.53 15.40
C THR A 135 15.19 -15.24 15.08
N PHE A 136 15.11 -14.88 13.80
CA PHE A 136 14.43 -13.66 13.35
C PHE A 136 13.30 -14.01 12.39
N LEU A 137 12.09 -13.50 12.67
CA LEU A 137 10.92 -13.61 11.81
C LEU A 137 10.71 -12.29 11.10
N GLU A 138 11.01 -12.24 9.80
CA GLU A 138 10.89 -11.04 8.98
C GLU A 138 9.43 -10.74 8.63
N CYS A 139 9.00 -9.50 8.85
CA CYS A 139 7.73 -8.97 8.37
C CYS A 139 7.87 -7.48 8.10
N VAL A 140 8.00 -7.11 6.81
CA VAL A 140 8.08 -5.71 6.38
C VAL A 140 6.80 -5.37 5.62
N PRO A 141 5.91 -4.53 6.17
CA PRO A 141 4.69 -4.16 5.47
C PRO A 141 5.01 -3.36 4.21
N ARG A 142 4.33 -3.66 3.10
CA ARG A 142 4.45 -2.86 1.86
C ARG A 142 3.87 -1.47 2.01
N SER A 143 2.86 -1.32 2.87
CA SER A 143 2.18 -0.05 3.12
C SER A 143 2.84 0.67 4.31
N PRO A 144 3.23 1.95 4.16
CA PRO A 144 3.72 2.75 5.28
C PRO A 144 2.62 3.07 6.31
N GLN A 145 1.35 2.82 5.98
CA GLN A 145 0.22 3.04 6.88
C GLN A 145 -0.20 1.76 7.63
N ALA A 146 0.45 0.62 7.36
CA ALA A 146 0.12 -0.63 8.01
C ALA A 146 0.82 -0.77 9.36
N THR A 147 0.11 -1.33 10.33
CA THR A 147 0.66 -1.77 11.60
C THR A 147 0.79 -3.29 11.60
N VAL A 148 1.87 -3.80 12.19
CA VAL A 148 2.14 -5.25 12.29
C VAL A 148 1.88 -5.69 13.73
N THR A 149 1.09 -6.75 13.88
CA THR A 149 0.83 -7.38 15.18
C THR A 149 1.27 -8.84 15.10
N TRP A 150 2.01 -9.30 16.11
CA TRP A 150 2.51 -10.67 16.18
C TRP A 150 1.61 -11.53 17.06
N LEU A 151 1.13 -12.65 16.50
CA LEU A 151 0.33 -13.63 17.21
C LEU A 151 1.10 -14.96 17.26
N VAL A 152 1.03 -15.64 18.40
CA VAL A 152 1.49 -17.02 18.56
C VAL A 152 0.27 -17.93 18.73
N GLN A 153 0.26 -19.01 17.96
CA GLN A 153 -0.76 -20.05 18.12
C GLN A 153 -0.25 -21.10 19.11
N ARG A 154 -1.02 -21.31 20.18
CA ARG A 154 -0.83 -22.42 21.12
C ARG A 154 -2.13 -23.22 21.14
N ASP A 155 -2.03 -24.49 20.78
CA ASP A 155 -3.20 -25.35 20.54
C ASP A 155 -4.17 -24.67 19.54
N ASP A 156 -5.42 -24.42 19.95
CA ASP A 156 -6.46 -23.78 19.12
C ASP A 156 -6.65 -22.27 19.39
N HIS A 157 -5.80 -21.65 20.23
CA HIS A 157 -5.92 -20.24 20.58
C HIS A 157 -4.76 -19.41 20.00
N LYS A 158 -5.09 -18.26 19.41
CA LYS A 158 -4.13 -17.24 19.01
C LYS A 158 -4.03 -16.19 20.10
N GLU A 159 -2.82 -15.96 20.60
CA GLU A 159 -2.53 -14.94 21.60
C GLU A 159 -1.48 -13.96 21.07
N GLU A 160 -1.53 -12.71 21.50
CA GLU A 160 -0.50 -11.73 21.15
C GLU A 160 0.85 -12.10 21.78
N VAL A 161 1.91 -11.98 20.99
CA VAL A 161 3.27 -12.26 21.46
C VAL A 161 3.66 -11.26 22.53
N LYS A 162 3.99 -11.77 23.73
CA LYS A 162 4.50 -10.96 24.83
C LYS A 162 5.97 -10.63 24.58
N LEU A 163 6.28 -9.34 24.51
CA LEU A 163 7.64 -8.85 24.37
C LEU A 163 8.35 -8.85 25.73
N ASP A 164 9.61 -9.29 25.74
CA ASP A 164 10.49 -9.33 26.90
C ASP A 164 11.97 -9.25 26.49
N ASP A 165 12.90 -9.54 27.40
CA ASP A 165 14.34 -9.54 27.10
C ASP A 165 14.76 -10.61 26.07
N ARG A 166 13.93 -11.62 25.82
CA ARG A 166 14.18 -12.68 24.84
C ARG A 166 13.38 -12.49 23.56
N VAL A 167 12.29 -11.71 23.57
CA VAL A 167 11.43 -11.50 22.42
C VAL A 167 11.27 -10.01 22.15
N MET A 168 11.89 -9.53 21.08
CA MET A 168 11.95 -8.10 20.75
C MET A 168 11.30 -7.82 19.39
N SER A 169 10.45 -6.80 19.32
CA SER A 169 9.92 -6.29 18.07
C SER A 169 10.87 -5.25 17.46
N THR A 170 11.03 -5.28 16.14
CA THR A 170 11.85 -4.35 15.35
C THR A 170 11.05 -3.84 14.15
N ASP A 171 11.52 -2.78 13.50
CA ASP A 171 10.91 -2.24 12.28
C ASP A 171 10.88 -3.24 11.10
N GLN A 172 11.66 -4.33 11.18
CA GLN A 172 11.77 -5.33 10.11
C GLN A 172 11.20 -6.69 10.50
N GLY A 173 10.78 -6.89 11.76
CA GLY A 173 10.30 -8.17 12.22
C GLY A 173 10.49 -8.46 13.71
N LEU A 174 10.31 -9.72 14.11
CA LEU A 174 10.36 -10.20 15.48
C LEU A 174 11.64 -11.01 15.74
N LEU A 175 12.41 -10.62 16.75
CA LEU A 175 13.66 -11.27 17.15
C LEU A 175 13.46 -12.09 18.42
N PHE A 176 13.77 -13.39 18.33
CA PHE A 176 13.96 -14.28 19.46
C PHE A 176 15.45 -14.34 19.79
N ARG A 177 15.85 -13.83 20.95
CA ARG A 177 17.21 -13.78 21.47
C ARG A 177 17.45 -14.94 22.44
N ARG A 178 18.68 -15.46 22.44
CA ARG A 178 19.17 -16.40 23.44
C ARG A 178 19.14 -15.81 24.86
#